data_AF-A0A183EGE3-F1
#
_entry.id   AF-A0A183EGE3-F1
#
_cell.length_a   1.000
_cell.length_b   1.000
_cell.length_c   1.000
_cell.angle_alpha   90.00
_cell.angle_beta   90.00
_cell.angle_gamma   90.00
#
_symmetry.space_group_name_H-M   'P 1'
#
loop_
_entity.id
_entity.type
_entity.pdbx_description
1 polymer ?
#
loop_
_entity_poly.entity_id
_entity_poly.type
_entity_poly.pdbx_seq_one_letter_code
_entity_poly.pdbx_strand_id
1 'polypeptide(L)'
;LQNCRNDGAEDEEQKAEDDSVELFDMIEIEDSRVYEISARAGQPSPYLLLQECLKQNAAFGDTEIKLHSSRVKHQRHQFDMEVGKHRVSVICTNKREGKQKTSQAMLKKLHPNLNTWGSLLRLYGHETQQKQQEARKSRHSIIKLQGNVSKDSPAVEPNTAILEKLKAEMLKLAKRRQNEGEPVPKRPKLSYTHEPVFEPEASTASASYAESHPDAASSSRIDL
;
A
#
# COMPACT_ATOMS: atom_id res chain seq x y z
N LEU A 1 25.00 -31.11 -8.43
CA LEU A 1 24.18 -30.88 -7.23
C LEU A 1 25.07 -30.27 -6.17
N GLN A 2 25.10 -28.93 -6.06
CA GLN A 2 25.74 -28.24 -4.94
C GLN A 2 24.89 -26.99 -4.65
N ASN A 3 23.97 -27.13 -3.69
CA ASN A 3 23.26 -25.99 -3.11
C ASN A 3 24.24 -25.30 -2.15
N CYS A 4 24.83 -24.18 -2.57
CA CYS A 4 25.53 -23.29 -1.66
C CYS A 4 24.48 -22.49 -0.88
N ARG A 5 24.54 -22.64 0.44
CA ARG A 5 23.69 -22.02 1.47
C ARG A 5 23.68 -20.51 1.37
N ASN A 6 22.48 -19.94 1.42
CA ASN A 6 22.22 -18.50 1.50
C ASN A 6 21.96 -18.05 2.96
N ASP A 7 22.29 -18.90 3.94
CA ASP A 7 21.84 -18.79 5.33
C ASP A 7 22.46 -17.61 6.12
N GLY A 8 23.61 -17.07 5.68
CA GLY A 8 24.33 -16.03 6.43
C GLY A 8 23.82 -14.60 6.27
N ALA A 9 22.96 -14.32 5.28
CA ALA A 9 22.43 -12.97 5.06
C ALA A 9 21.14 -12.71 5.88
N GLU A 10 20.36 -13.78 6.14
CA GLU A 10 19.12 -13.70 6.90
C GLU A 10 19.42 -13.50 8.39
N ASP A 11 20.45 -14.17 8.93
CA ASP A 11 20.85 -14.06 10.34
C ASP A 11 21.37 -12.65 10.74
N GLU A 12 22.08 -11.96 9.85
CA GLU A 12 22.57 -10.59 10.08
C GLU A 12 21.45 -9.55 9.96
N GLU A 13 20.48 -9.75 9.06
CA GLU A 13 19.28 -8.89 8.95
C GLU A 13 18.38 -9.08 10.17
N GLN A 14 18.17 -10.32 10.64
CA GLN A 14 17.39 -10.62 11.85
C GLN A 14 18.00 -10.01 13.12
N LYS A 15 19.34 -10.06 13.26
CA LYS A 15 20.04 -9.50 14.42
C LYS A 15 19.96 -7.98 14.47
N ALA A 16 20.10 -7.31 13.32
CA ALA A 16 19.92 -5.87 13.23
C ALA A 16 18.45 -5.45 13.49
N GLU A 17 17.48 -6.31 13.14
CA GLU A 17 16.07 -6.10 13.50
C GLU A 17 15.85 -6.22 15.00
N ASP A 18 16.43 -7.22 15.68
CA ASP A 18 16.29 -7.41 17.12
C ASP A 18 16.92 -6.25 17.92
N ASP A 19 18.15 -5.84 17.55
CA ASP A 19 18.83 -4.67 18.11
C ASP A 19 17.99 -3.38 17.92
N SER A 20 17.27 -3.27 16.80
CA SER A 20 16.38 -2.13 16.55
C SER A 20 15.13 -2.14 17.43
N VAL A 21 14.63 -3.33 17.81
CA VAL A 21 13.46 -3.51 18.68
C VAL A 21 13.83 -3.26 20.14
N GLU A 22 15.03 -3.63 20.59
CA GLU A 22 15.53 -3.35 21.94
C GLU A 22 15.56 -1.85 22.26
N LEU A 23 15.85 -0.99 21.26
CA LEU A 23 15.79 0.47 21.42
C LEU A 23 14.40 0.95 21.89
N PHE A 24 13.33 0.25 21.51
CA PHE A 24 11.96 0.61 21.85
C PHE A 24 11.49 0.07 23.20
N ASP A 25 12.30 -0.72 23.91
CA ASP A 25 11.96 -1.18 25.26
C ASP A 25 12.05 -0.08 26.31
N MET A 26 12.82 0.97 26.02
CA MET A 26 12.91 2.15 26.89
C MET A 26 11.86 3.22 26.56
N ILE A 27 11.06 3.02 25.51
CA ILE A 27 10.11 4.00 25.01
C ILE A 27 8.70 3.59 25.41
N GLU A 28 8.00 4.49 26.10
CA GLU A 28 6.61 4.29 26.46
C GLU A 28 5.68 4.33 25.23
N ILE A 29 4.57 3.59 25.28
CA ILE A 29 3.61 3.50 24.16
C ILE A 29 3.06 4.86 23.74
N GLU A 30 2.87 5.79 24.68
CA GLU A 30 2.28 7.12 24.45
C GLU A 30 3.32 8.24 24.24
N ASP A 31 4.61 7.90 24.14
CA ASP A 31 5.65 8.90 23.87
C ASP A 31 5.43 9.54 22.48
N SER A 32 5.41 10.88 22.45
CA SER A 32 5.14 11.65 21.23
C SER A 32 6.10 11.34 20.08
N ARG A 33 7.31 10.86 20.39
CA ARG A 33 8.38 10.56 19.41
C ARG A 33 8.23 9.17 18.80
N VAL A 34 7.39 8.28 19.33
CA VAL A 34 7.21 6.90 18.84
C VAL A 34 7.00 6.88 17.33
N TYR A 35 6.17 7.77 16.80
CA TYR A 35 5.90 7.83 15.37
C TYR A 35 7.15 8.14 14.53
N GLU A 36 7.95 9.10 14.97
CA GLU A 36 9.13 9.54 14.23
C GLU A 36 10.27 8.53 14.34
N ILE A 37 10.50 7.97 15.52
CA ILE A 37 11.54 6.97 15.76
C ILE A 37 11.20 5.68 15.00
N SER A 38 9.93 5.24 15.03
CA SER A 38 9.49 4.07 14.25
C SER A 38 9.73 4.27 12.75
N ALA A 39 9.37 5.44 12.22
CA ALA A 39 9.59 5.75 10.80
C ALA A 39 11.08 5.72 10.41
N ARG A 40 11.97 6.23 11.27
CA ARG A 40 13.43 6.22 11.05
C ARG A 40 14.03 4.82 11.15
N ALA A 41 13.56 4.02 12.10
CA ALA A 41 14.00 2.63 12.30
C ALA A 41 13.40 1.66 11.27
N GLY A 42 12.55 2.14 10.35
CA GLY A 42 11.86 1.27 9.39
C GLY A 42 10.71 0.44 9.99
N GLN A 43 10.44 0.62 11.28
CA GLN A 43 9.38 -0.02 12.04
C GLN A 43 7.99 0.53 11.67
N PRO A 44 6.91 -0.26 11.89
CA PRO A 44 5.56 0.17 11.56
C PRO A 44 5.09 1.36 12.40
N SER A 45 4.38 2.29 11.73
CA SER A 45 3.75 3.41 12.43
C SER A 45 2.65 2.94 13.39
N PRO A 46 2.33 3.69 14.46
CA PRO A 46 1.34 3.28 15.45
C PRO A 46 -0.02 2.89 14.89
N TYR A 47 -0.52 3.62 13.89
CA TYR A 47 -1.79 3.27 13.24
C TYR A 47 -1.74 1.93 12.51
N LEU A 48 -0.64 1.60 11.84
CA LEU A 48 -0.49 0.31 11.16
C LEU A 48 -0.41 -0.83 12.17
N LEU A 49 0.32 -0.63 13.27
CA LEU A 49 0.42 -1.61 14.34
C LEU A 49 -0.95 -1.88 14.99
N LEU A 50 -1.76 -0.83 15.18
CA LEU A 50 -3.15 -0.97 15.63
C LEU A 50 -3.99 -1.79 14.64
N GLN A 51 -3.87 -1.55 13.34
CA GLN A 51 -4.61 -2.34 12.35
C GLN A 51 -4.24 -3.82 12.40
N GLU A 52 -2.96 -4.14 12.57
CA GLU A 52 -2.51 -5.54 12.69
C GLU A 52 -2.98 -6.16 14.01
N CYS A 53 -2.88 -5.42 15.11
CA CYS A 53 -3.46 -5.81 16.40
C CYS A 53 -4.94 -6.18 16.27
N LEU A 54 -5.74 -5.37 15.58
CA LEU A 54 -7.16 -5.67 15.40
C LEU A 54 -7.41 -6.84 14.45
N LYS A 55 -6.64 -6.95 13.36
CA LYS A 55 -6.73 -8.07 12.41
C LYS A 55 -6.46 -9.40 13.10
N GLN A 56 -5.42 -9.49 13.92
CA GLN A 56 -5.08 -10.72 14.65
C GLN A 56 -6.12 -11.07 15.73
N ASN A 57 -6.83 -10.07 16.27
CA ASN A 57 -7.86 -10.26 17.29
C ASN A 57 -9.30 -10.23 16.74
N ALA A 58 -9.49 -10.38 15.43
CA ALA A 58 -10.80 -10.25 14.78
C ALA A 58 -11.85 -11.27 15.26
N ALA A 59 -11.42 -12.38 15.86
CA ALA A 59 -12.32 -13.36 16.46
C ALA A 59 -13.03 -12.85 17.74
N PHE A 60 -12.53 -11.78 18.37
CA PHE A 60 -12.94 -11.37 19.73
C PHE A 60 -13.88 -10.14 19.78
N GLY A 61 -14.31 -9.60 18.63
CA GLY A 61 -15.32 -8.54 18.61
C GLY A 61 -15.27 -7.62 17.40
N ASP A 62 -15.94 -6.48 17.53
CA ASP A 62 -15.98 -5.43 16.51
C ASP A 62 -14.60 -4.74 16.37
N THR A 63 -13.98 -4.93 15.22
CA THR A 63 -12.67 -4.37 14.85
C THR A 63 -12.77 -3.11 14.00
N GLU A 64 -13.97 -2.56 13.80
CA GLU A 64 -14.13 -1.34 13.00
C GLU A 64 -13.49 -0.13 13.71
N ILE A 65 -12.60 0.56 13.00
CA ILE A 65 -11.98 1.80 13.48
C ILE A 65 -12.80 2.99 12.97
N LYS A 66 -13.50 3.69 13.86
CA LYS A 66 -14.20 4.95 13.54
C LYS A 66 -13.34 6.13 13.96
N LEU A 67 -12.99 6.98 12.99
CA LEU A 67 -12.19 8.18 13.22
C LEU A 67 -13.04 9.43 13.03
N HIS A 68 -13.03 10.29 14.03
CA HIS A 68 -13.64 11.61 13.95
C HIS A 68 -12.60 12.69 14.23
N SER A 69 -12.67 13.80 13.49
CA SER A 69 -11.77 14.93 13.69
C SER A 69 -12.57 16.23 13.68
N SER A 70 -12.44 17.02 14.73
CA SER A 70 -13.05 18.34 14.85
C SER A 70 -11.96 19.40 15.04
N ARG A 71 -12.23 20.62 14.58
CA ARG A 71 -11.34 21.77 14.81
C ARG A 71 -11.70 22.38 16.16
N VAL A 72 -10.69 22.63 16.98
CA VAL A 72 -10.81 23.26 18.30
C VAL A 72 -10.17 24.65 18.24
N LYS A 73 -10.47 25.49 19.23
CA LYS A 73 -9.85 26.82 19.40
C LYS A 73 -8.31 26.74 19.30
N HIS A 74 -7.69 27.83 18.87
CA HIS A 74 -6.23 27.97 18.72
C HIS A 74 -5.62 27.07 17.63
N GLN A 75 -6.35 26.85 16.52
CA GLN A 75 -5.85 26.08 15.37
C GLN A 75 -5.41 24.64 15.72
N ARG A 76 -6.01 24.05 16.76
CA ARG A 76 -5.78 22.65 17.14
C ARG A 76 -6.88 21.76 16.61
N HIS A 77 -6.61 20.46 16.56
CA HIS A 77 -7.57 19.45 16.19
C HIS A 77 -7.84 18.54 17.38
N GLN A 78 -9.10 18.26 17.66
CA GLN A 78 -9.48 17.12 18.49
C GLN A 78 -9.70 15.94 17.56
N PHE A 79 -9.02 14.84 17.88
CA PHE A 79 -9.08 13.61 17.12
C PHE A 79 -9.63 12.53 18.04
N ASP A 80 -10.77 11.98 17.66
CA ASP A 80 -11.47 10.93 18.39
C ASP A 80 -11.35 9.62 17.60
N MET A 81 -11.04 8.53 18.30
CA MET A 81 -10.93 7.19 17.74
C MET A 81 -11.77 6.23 18.56
N GLU A 82 -12.63 5.47 17.89
CA GLU A 82 -13.44 4.41 18.47
C GLU A 82 -13.06 3.08 17.83
N VAL A 83 -12.89 2.07 18.67
CA VAL A 83 -12.62 0.68 18.27
C VAL A 83 -13.48 -0.21 19.15
N GLY A 84 -14.57 -0.73 18.59
CA GLY A 84 -15.59 -1.48 19.32
C GLY A 84 -16.09 -0.71 20.55
N LYS A 85 -15.80 -1.22 21.75
CA LYS A 85 -16.18 -0.61 23.04
C LYS A 85 -15.22 0.48 23.55
N HIS A 86 -14.06 0.64 22.94
CA HIS A 86 -13.03 1.55 23.40
C HIS A 86 -13.10 2.87 22.63
N ARG A 87 -13.08 3.99 23.37
CA ARG A 87 -13.03 5.35 22.82
C ARG A 87 -11.82 6.10 23.38
N VAL A 88 -11.12 6.82 22.52
CA VAL A 88 -9.96 7.65 22.85
C VAL A 88 -10.08 8.99 22.16
N SER A 89 -9.66 10.07 22.84
CA SER A 89 -9.64 11.42 22.30
C SER A 89 -8.29 12.07 22.60
N VAL A 90 -7.69 12.75 21.61
CA VAL A 90 -6.43 13.48 21.75
C VAL A 90 -6.49 14.82 21.04
N ILE A 91 -5.90 15.86 21.66
CA ILE A 91 -5.75 17.17 21.03
C ILE A 91 -4.37 17.27 20.37
N CYS A 92 -4.34 17.45 19.05
CA CYS A 92 -3.13 17.48 18.23
C CYS A 92 -3.01 18.77 17.41
N THR A 93 -1.82 19.04 16.88
CA THR A 93 -1.57 20.19 16.01
C THR A 93 -2.06 19.96 14.58
N ASN A 94 -1.99 18.71 14.12
CA ASN A 94 -2.36 18.33 12.77
C ASN A 94 -3.07 16.96 12.77
N LYS A 95 -3.89 16.70 11.75
CA LYS A 95 -4.67 15.45 11.65
C LYS A 95 -3.79 14.20 11.53
N ARG A 96 -2.61 14.31 10.92
CA ARG A 96 -1.69 13.18 10.72
C ARG A 96 -1.11 12.69 12.05
N GLU A 97 -0.65 13.62 12.88
CA GLU A 97 -0.18 13.40 14.24
C GLU A 97 -1.33 12.90 15.13
N GLY A 98 -2.51 13.51 15.01
CA GLY A 98 -3.72 13.08 15.71
C GLY A 98 -4.03 11.61 15.49
N LYS A 99 -3.98 11.16 14.23
CA LYS A 99 -4.17 9.75 13.88
C LYS A 99 -3.16 8.83 14.58
N GLN A 100 -1.88 9.21 14.65
CA GLN A 100 -0.85 8.38 15.29
C GLN A 100 -0.98 8.39 16.81
N LYS A 101 -1.19 9.56 17.42
CA LYS A 101 -1.34 9.69 18.89
C LYS A 101 -2.59 9.00 19.42
N THR A 102 -3.72 9.13 18.72
CA THR A 102 -4.93 8.37 19.08
C THR A 102 -4.73 6.87 18.92
N SER A 103 -3.95 6.42 17.93
CA SER A 103 -3.61 5.00 17.77
C SER A 103 -2.76 4.49 18.94
N GLN A 104 -1.77 5.27 19.39
CA GLN A 104 -0.94 4.94 20.55
C GLN A 104 -1.78 4.80 21.82
N ALA A 105 -2.61 5.80 22.12
CA ALA A 105 -3.49 5.77 23.27
C ALA A 105 -4.55 4.65 23.18
N MET A 106 -5.00 4.30 21.96
CA MET A 106 -5.85 3.13 21.76
C MET A 106 -5.11 1.82 22.04
N LEU A 107 -3.89 1.65 21.52
CA LEU A 107 -3.04 0.49 21.80
C LEU A 107 -2.78 0.34 23.31
N LYS A 108 -2.53 1.45 24.02
CA LYS A 108 -2.37 1.45 25.48
C LYS A 108 -3.65 1.01 26.21
N LYS A 109 -4.84 1.43 25.72
CA LYS A 109 -6.12 0.97 26.27
C LYS A 109 -6.41 -0.51 26.01
N LEU A 110 -6.01 -1.03 24.84
CA LEU A 110 -6.18 -2.44 24.50
C LEU A 110 -5.20 -3.34 25.27
N HIS A 111 -4.00 -2.83 25.57
CA HIS A 111 -2.95 -3.54 26.29
C HIS A 111 -2.52 -2.80 27.56
N PRO A 112 -3.34 -2.78 28.62
CA PRO A 112 -3.03 -2.04 29.85
C PRO A 112 -1.75 -2.52 30.53
N ASN A 113 -1.42 -3.81 30.39
CA ASN A 113 -0.25 -4.43 31.01
C ASN A 113 1.05 -4.15 30.25
N LEU A 114 0.97 -3.67 29.00
CA LEU A 114 2.16 -3.33 28.22
C LEU A 114 2.47 -1.85 28.43
N ASN A 115 3.73 -1.56 28.76
CA ASN A 115 4.19 -0.20 29.01
C ASN A 115 5.09 0.32 27.89
N THR A 116 5.78 -0.58 27.19
CA THR A 116 6.83 -0.25 26.24
C THR A 116 6.39 -0.49 24.81
N TRP A 117 6.89 0.33 23.88
CA TRP A 117 6.62 0.18 22.45
C TRP A 117 7.28 -1.07 21.88
N GLY A 118 8.47 -1.44 22.38
CA GLY A 118 9.18 -2.65 21.97
C GLY A 118 8.35 -3.92 22.21
N SER A 119 7.61 -3.99 23.32
CA SER A 119 6.69 -5.10 23.59
C SER A 119 5.60 -5.24 22.51
N LEU A 120 5.03 -4.12 22.05
CA LEU A 120 4.03 -4.15 20.99
C LEU A 120 4.63 -4.52 19.62
N LEU A 121 5.86 -4.06 19.34
CA LEU A 121 6.58 -4.43 18.12
C LEU A 121 6.89 -5.92 18.06
N ARG A 122 7.22 -6.57 19.19
CA ARG A 122 7.42 -8.02 19.21
C ARG A 122 6.13 -8.80 18.93
N LEU A 123 4.99 -8.30 19.40
CA LEU A 123 3.70 -8.95 19.18
C LEU A 123 3.16 -8.78 17.75
N TYR A 124 3.24 -7.55 17.21
CA TYR A 124 2.53 -7.19 15.97
C TYR A 124 3.45 -6.64 14.87
N GLY A 125 4.71 -6.37 15.18
CA GLY A 125 5.65 -5.67 14.31
C GLY A 125 6.15 -6.52 13.16
N HIS A 126 6.47 -7.79 13.39
CA HIS A 126 7.13 -8.66 12.40
C HIS A 126 6.36 -8.76 11.07
N GLU A 127 5.08 -9.17 11.10
CA GLU A 127 4.27 -9.29 9.87
C GLU A 127 4.10 -7.92 9.17
N THR A 128 3.90 -6.87 9.96
CA THR A 128 3.71 -5.52 9.45
C THR A 128 4.99 -4.95 8.81
N GLN A 129 6.15 -5.24 9.39
CA GLN A 129 7.47 -4.85 8.92
C GLN A 129 7.84 -5.60 7.64
N GLN A 130 7.67 -6.92 7.61
CA GLN A 130 7.96 -7.74 6.43
C GLN A 130 7.18 -7.25 5.21
N LYS A 131 5.87 -7.03 5.37
CA LYS A 131 5.02 -6.50 4.29
C LYS A 131 5.46 -5.12 3.79
N GLN A 132 5.88 -4.24 4.71
CA GLN A 132 6.42 -2.94 4.32
C GLN A 132 7.77 -3.07 3.59
N GLN A 133 8.64 -3.95 4.06
CA GLN A 133 9.94 -4.18 3.45
C GLN A 133 9.81 -4.78 2.06
N GLU A 134 8.90 -5.73 1.85
CA GLU A 134 8.57 -6.27 0.53
C GLU A 134 8.00 -5.18 -0.41
N ALA A 135 7.11 -4.32 0.10
CA ALA A 135 6.58 -3.20 -0.68
C ALA A 135 7.69 -2.18 -1.04
N ARG A 136 8.66 -1.96 -0.14
CA ARG A 136 9.83 -1.11 -0.41
C ARG A 136 10.77 -1.75 -1.42
N LYS A 137 11.12 -3.03 -1.25
CA LYS A 137 11.95 -3.83 -2.18
C LYS A 137 11.32 -3.85 -3.58
N SER A 138 10.00 -4.07 -3.67
CA SER A 138 9.27 -4.08 -4.94
C SER A 138 9.26 -2.71 -5.62
N ARG A 139 8.96 -1.62 -4.89
CA ARG A 139 9.03 -0.24 -5.41
C ARG A 139 10.45 0.13 -5.86
N HIS A 140 11.45 -0.18 -5.04
CA HIS A 140 12.84 0.16 -5.32
C HIS A 140 13.38 -0.57 -6.55
N SER A 141 12.98 -1.83 -6.77
CA SER A 141 13.34 -2.54 -8.00
C SER A 141 12.77 -1.87 -9.27
N ILE A 142 11.60 -1.24 -9.20
CA ILE A 142 11.05 -0.46 -10.34
C ILE A 142 11.88 0.79 -10.59
N ILE A 143 12.21 1.54 -9.53
CA ILE A 143 13.02 2.77 -9.64
C ILE A 143 14.41 2.46 -10.22
N LYS A 144 15.05 1.38 -9.77
CA LYS A 144 16.33 0.90 -10.33
C LYS A 144 16.22 0.63 -11.83
N LEU A 145 15.17 -0.06 -12.26
CA LEU A 145 14.94 -0.32 -13.67
C LEU A 145 14.77 0.98 -14.46
N GLN A 146 14.04 1.97 -13.94
CA GLN A 146 13.89 3.29 -14.55
C GLN A 146 15.21 4.08 -14.63
N GLY A 147 16.06 3.99 -13.60
CA GLY A 147 17.34 4.69 -13.54
C GLY A 147 18.44 4.10 -14.44
N ASN A 148 18.29 2.83 -14.86
CA ASN A 148 19.24 2.14 -15.74
C ASN A 148 19.07 2.50 -17.23
N VAL A 149 18.22 3.47 -17.58
CA VAL A 149 18.25 4.10 -18.91
C VAL A 149 19.52 4.95 -18.94
N SER A 150 20.59 4.41 -19.51
CA SER A 150 21.87 5.10 -19.69
C SER A 150 21.62 6.49 -20.30
N LYS A 151 22.20 7.54 -19.71
CA LYS A 151 22.16 8.91 -20.28
C LYS A 151 22.77 8.98 -21.69
N ASP A 152 23.53 7.95 -22.06
CA ASP A 152 24.22 7.81 -23.33
C ASP A 152 23.47 6.93 -24.35
N SER A 153 22.34 6.34 -23.96
CA SER A 153 21.47 5.62 -24.90
C SER A 153 20.68 6.64 -25.73
N PRO A 154 20.60 6.48 -27.07
CA PRO A 154 19.80 7.37 -27.91
C PRO A 154 18.36 7.39 -27.38
N ALA A 155 17.73 8.56 -27.39
CA ALA A 155 16.43 8.88 -26.77
C ALA A 155 15.22 8.00 -27.20
N VAL A 156 15.46 6.96 -27.99
CA VAL A 156 14.48 6.11 -28.66
C VAL A 156 14.50 4.67 -28.14
N GLU A 157 15.52 4.24 -27.39
CA GLU A 157 15.56 2.85 -26.91
C GLU A 157 14.62 2.62 -25.71
N PRO A 158 13.65 1.70 -25.83
CA PRO A 158 12.73 1.41 -24.75
C PRO A 158 13.44 0.63 -23.63
N ASN A 159 13.01 0.86 -22.39
CA ASN A 159 13.52 0.14 -21.23
C ASN A 159 13.04 -1.33 -21.24
N THR A 160 13.82 -2.19 -21.87
CA THR A 160 13.53 -3.63 -22.03
C THR A 160 13.32 -4.33 -20.70
N ALA A 161 14.07 -3.94 -19.66
CA ALA A 161 14.00 -4.56 -18.35
C ALA A 161 12.67 -4.22 -17.61
N ILE A 162 12.12 -3.01 -17.79
CA ILE A 162 10.76 -2.69 -17.32
C ILE A 162 9.72 -3.49 -18.10
N LEU A 163 9.86 -3.60 -19.43
CA LEU A 163 8.93 -4.34 -20.27
C LEU A 163 8.88 -5.83 -19.93
N GLU A 164 10.03 -6.44 -19.65
CA GLU A 164 10.11 -7.84 -19.20
C GLU A 164 9.46 -8.04 -17.84
N LYS A 165 9.69 -7.13 -16.89
CA LYS A 165 9.04 -7.18 -15.59
C LYS A 165 7.52 -7.04 -15.70
N LEU A 166 7.05 -6.12 -16.55
CA LEU A 166 5.63 -5.96 -16.85
C LEU A 166 5.04 -7.23 -17.45
N LYS A 167 5.72 -7.84 -18.43
CA LYS A 167 5.29 -9.09 -19.06
C LYS A 167 5.15 -10.22 -18.04
N ALA A 168 6.12 -10.36 -17.13
CA ALA A 168 6.08 -11.37 -16.07
C ALA A 168 4.88 -11.17 -15.13
N GLU A 169 4.64 -9.95 -14.66
CA GLU A 169 3.49 -9.62 -13.80
C GLU A 169 2.15 -9.82 -14.52
N MET A 170 2.05 -9.45 -15.80
CA MET A 170 0.85 -9.69 -16.61
C MET A 170 0.54 -11.18 -16.77
N LEU A 171 1.56 -12.02 -16.97
CA LEU A 171 1.40 -13.47 -17.04
C LEU A 171 0.98 -14.05 -15.68
N LYS A 172 1.52 -13.53 -14.56
CA LYS A 172 1.14 -13.93 -13.21
C LYS A 172 -0.32 -13.60 -12.91
N LEU A 173 -0.77 -12.39 -13.26
CA LEU A 173 -2.17 -11.98 -13.12
C LEU A 173 -3.10 -12.81 -14.01
N ALA A 174 -2.70 -13.12 -15.24
CA ALA A 174 -3.49 -13.97 -16.13
C ALA A 174 -3.70 -15.37 -15.56
N LYS A 175 -2.65 -15.99 -14.99
CA LYS A 175 -2.75 -17.28 -14.29
C LYS A 175 -3.66 -17.19 -13.07
N ARG A 176 -3.53 -16.14 -12.26
CA ARG A 176 -4.37 -15.95 -11.07
C ARG A 176 -5.85 -15.84 -11.45
N ARG A 177 -6.19 -15.02 -12.45
CA ARG A 177 -7.57 -14.90 -12.95
C ARG A 177 -8.14 -16.21 -13.52
N GLN A 178 -7.31 -17.01 -14.19
CA GLN A 178 -7.71 -18.34 -14.67
C GLN A 178 -8.02 -19.29 -13.51
N ASN A 179 -7.22 -19.24 -12.44
CA ASN A 179 -7.43 -20.07 -11.24
C ASN A 179 -8.64 -19.61 -10.42
N GLU A 180 -8.93 -18.31 -10.38
CA GLU A 180 -10.05 -17.70 -9.64
C GLU A 180 -11.38 -17.73 -10.41
N GLY A 181 -11.41 -18.29 -11.63
CA GLY A 181 -12.64 -18.46 -12.41
C GLY A 181 -13.26 -17.15 -12.94
N GLU A 182 -12.54 -16.02 -12.87
CA GLU A 182 -13.04 -14.76 -13.41
C GLU A 182 -13.18 -14.85 -14.93
N PRO A 183 -14.36 -14.47 -15.50
CA PRO A 183 -14.54 -14.42 -16.93
C PRO A 183 -13.65 -13.30 -17.49
N VAL A 184 -12.50 -13.67 -18.05
CA VAL A 184 -11.64 -12.72 -18.76
C VAL A 184 -12.45 -12.22 -19.97
N PRO A 185 -12.72 -10.91 -20.10
CA PRO A 185 -13.31 -10.37 -21.31
C PRO A 185 -12.34 -10.63 -22.46
N LYS A 186 -12.62 -11.69 -23.22
CA LYS A 186 -11.88 -11.99 -24.44
C LYS A 186 -12.22 -10.87 -25.40
N ARG A 187 -11.27 -9.97 -25.63
CA ARG A 187 -11.37 -9.04 -26.76
C ARG A 187 -11.69 -9.91 -27.99
N PRO A 188 -12.73 -9.56 -28.77
CA PRO A 188 -12.96 -10.20 -30.05
C PRO A 188 -11.64 -10.21 -30.82
N LYS A 189 -11.33 -11.32 -31.51
CA LYS A 189 -10.20 -11.32 -32.43
C LYS A 189 -10.44 -10.16 -33.40
N LEU A 190 -9.55 -9.16 -33.43
CA LEU A 190 -9.57 -8.18 -34.52
C LEU A 190 -9.34 -8.98 -35.80
N SER A 191 -10.41 -9.29 -36.52
CA SER A 191 -10.29 -9.75 -37.89
C SER A 191 -9.87 -8.54 -38.70
N TYR A 192 -8.61 -8.51 -39.12
CA TYR A 192 -8.06 -7.52 -40.05
C TYR A 192 -8.66 -7.64 -41.47
N THR A 193 -9.77 -8.37 -41.63
CA THR A 193 -10.37 -8.75 -42.91
C THR A 193 -11.82 -8.27 -43.00
N HIS A 194 -12.10 -7.04 -42.60
CA HIS A 194 -13.26 -6.36 -43.16
C HIS A 194 -12.81 -5.65 -44.42
N GLU A 195 -13.51 -5.89 -45.54
CA GLU A 195 -13.40 -5.06 -46.73
C GLU A 195 -13.51 -3.58 -46.32
N PRO A 196 -12.73 -2.69 -46.94
CA PRO A 196 -12.84 -1.26 -46.66
C PRO A 196 -14.29 -0.82 -46.87
N VAL A 197 -14.92 -0.38 -45.78
CA VAL A 197 -16.28 0.16 -45.83
C VAL A 197 -16.21 1.46 -46.64
N PHE A 198 -17.05 1.56 -47.67
CA PHE A 198 -17.14 2.76 -48.50
C PHE A 198 -17.51 3.96 -47.60
N GLU A 199 -16.83 5.11 -47.75
CA GLU A 199 -16.91 6.27 -46.84
C GLU A 199 -18.29 6.67 -46.29
N PRO A 200 -19.40 6.67 -47.07
CA PRO A 200 -20.71 7.05 -46.54
C PRO A 200 -21.27 6.03 -45.53
N GLU A 201 -20.93 4.75 -45.67
CA GLU A 201 -21.41 3.68 -44.78
C GLU A 201 -20.63 3.64 -43.46
N ALA A 202 -19.35 4.01 -43.49
CA ALA A 202 -18.55 4.11 -42.27
C ALA A 202 -19.06 5.23 -41.35
N SER A 203 -19.49 6.35 -41.94
CA SER A 203 -20.04 7.50 -41.22
C SER A 203 -21.38 7.17 -40.56
N THR A 204 -22.26 6.46 -41.26
CA THR A 204 -23.57 6.05 -40.72
C THR A 204 -23.42 4.97 -39.64
N ALA A 205 -22.53 4.00 -39.84
CA ALA A 205 -22.23 2.98 -38.84
C ALA A 205 -21.67 3.61 -37.55
N SER A 206 -20.73 4.54 -37.69
CA SER A 206 -20.13 5.26 -36.56
C SER A 206 -21.16 6.11 -35.80
N ALA A 207 -22.06 6.80 -36.52
CA ALA A 207 -23.14 7.58 -35.92
C ALA A 207 -24.11 6.69 -35.12
N SER A 208 -24.55 5.56 -35.69
CA SER A 208 -25.45 4.62 -34.99
C SER A 208 -24.81 3.99 -33.74
N TYR A 209 -23.51 3.75 -33.79
CA TYR A 209 -22.75 3.23 -32.64
C TYR A 209 -22.65 4.28 -31.53
N ALA A 210 -22.41 5.54 -31.88
CA ALA A 210 -22.36 6.64 -30.92
C ALA A 210 -23.72 6.93 -30.25
N GLU A 211 -24.84 6.76 -30.97
CA GLU A 211 -26.19 6.91 -30.39
C GLU A 211 -26.50 5.85 -29.32
N SER A 212 -25.99 4.63 -29.49
CA SER A 212 -26.18 3.53 -28.53
C SER A 212 -25.13 3.49 -27.42
N HIS A 213 -24.04 4.25 -27.56
CA HIS A 213 -22.91 4.28 -26.62
C HIS A 213 -22.52 5.74 -26.33
N PRO A 214 -23.17 6.41 -25.36
CA PRO A 214 -22.96 7.84 -25.08
C PRO A 214 -21.52 8.16 -24.65
N ASP A 215 -20.79 7.18 -24.12
CA ASP A 215 -19.38 7.30 -23.75
C ASP A 215 -18.44 7.43 -24.97
N ALA A 216 -18.88 6.96 -26.15
CA ALA A 216 -18.09 7.02 -27.39
C ALA A 216 -18.05 8.45 -27.99
N ALA A 217 -19.05 9.28 -27.69
CA ALA A 217 -19.09 10.69 -28.09
C ALA A 217 -18.28 11.60 -27.14
N SER A 218 -17.69 11.04 -26.07
CA SER A 218 -16.79 11.77 -25.19
C SER A 218 -15.43 11.97 -25.88
N SER A 219 -15.44 12.81 -26.92
CA SER A 219 -14.26 13.60 -27.25
C SER A 219 -14.05 14.51 -26.05
N SER A 220 -13.23 14.05 -25.11
CA SER A 220 -12.57 14.93 -24.17
C SER A 220 -11.85 15.98 -25.02
N ARG A 221 -12.48 17.16 -25.19
CA ARG A 221 -11.86 18.35 -25.72
C ARG A 221 -10.62 18.59 -24.89
N ILE A 222 -9.46 18.34 -25.50
CA ILE A 222 -8.20 18.81 -24.95
C ILE A 222 -8.16 20.28 -25.35
N ASP A 223 -8.54 21.16 -24.44
CA ASP A 223 -8.27 22.58 -24.57
C ASP A 223 -6.75 22.75 -24.51
N LEU A 224 -6.17 23.21 -25.62
CA LEU A 224 -4.76 23.61 -25.77
C LEU A 224 -4.52 24.99 -25.17
#